data_AF-A0A1Q6M6D9-F1
#
_entry.id   AF-A0A1Q6M6D9-F1
#
_cell.length_a   1.000
_cell.length_b   1.000
_cell.length_c   1.000
_cell.angle_alpha   90.00
_cell.angle_beta   90.00
_cell.angle_gamma   90.00
#
_symmetry.space_group_name_H-M   'P 1'
#
loop_
_entity.id
_entity.type
_entity.pdbx_description
1 polymer ?
#
loop_
_entity_poly.entity_id
_entity_poly.type
_entity_poly.pdbx_seq_one_letter_code
_entity_poly.pdbx_strand_id
1 'polypeptide(L)'
;METLYDILEVSRKASKEVIEKAYKTLAKKYHPDLQTAENKEIAEKRMKEINEAYDVLSDEQKRKEYDEKLEAEDERKKQEEYINYQNNSGTQNVRYESNMQTSGSDNSGNYSNPNNYSNQDFDWRKAYANLSKKEQRKIMKEVQKEANAEYRKQYEDYFRSLGYKIKHKWTFKDFLTVILVIGVLVIIVGVLWLIPPTHEYMINLYNTNLIVKIITDIIIGIFQGIIKFFKNFTTF
;
A
#
# COMPACT_ATOMS: atom_id res chain seq x y z
N MET A 1 10.39 -17.57 9.92
CA MET A 1 11.25 -18.37 9.03
C MET A 1 11.50 -17.54 7.80
N GLU A 2 12.75 -17.41 7.39
CA GLU A 2 13.10 -16.79 6.10
C GLU A 2 12.66 -17.75 4.99
N THR A 3 12.02 -17.22 3.95
CA THR A 3 11.63 -17.98 2.76
C THR A 3 12.76 -18.00 1.73
N LEU A 4 12.72 -18.93 0.77
CA LEU A 4 13.70 -18.97 -0.32
C LEU A 4 13.70 -17.68 -1.17
N TYR A 5 12.54 -17.03 -1.25
CA TYR A 5 12.41 -15.73 -1.91
C TYR A 5 13.11 -14.61 -1.12
N ASP A 6 13.06 -14.66 0.21
CA ASP A 6 13.76 -13.71 1.07
C ASP A 6 15.28 -13.88 0.97
N ILE A 7 15.77 -15.13 0.86
CA ILE A 7 17.19 -15.43 0.65
C ILE A 7 17.72 -14.84 -0.66
N LEU A 8 16.92 -14.90 -1.73
CA LEU A 8 17.26 -14.27 -3.01
C LEU A 8 16.89 -12.78 -3.08
N GLU A 9 16.38 -12.19 -2.00
CA GLU A 9 15.95 -10.79 -1.92
C GLU A 9 14.95 -10.40 -3.02
N VAL A 10 14.06 -11.33 -3.40
CA VAL A 10 13.05 -11.14 -4.45
C VAL A 10 11.63 -11.32 -3.92
N SER A 11 10.66 -10.73 -4.63
CA SER A 11 9.26 -10.98 -4.32
C SER A 11 8.85 -12.42 -4.67
N ARG A 12 7.92 -13.01 -3.91
CA ARG A 12 7.21 -14.27 -4.28
C ARG A 12 6.63 -14.23 -5.70
N LYS A 13 6.28 -13.05 -6.21
CA LYS A 13 5.73 -12.83 -7.56
C LYS A 13 6.82 -12.58 -8.63
N ALA A 14 8.10 -12.72 -8.31
CA ALA A 14 9.19 -12.47 -9.25
C ALA A 14 9.12 -13.45 -10.44
N SER A 15 9.41 -12.94 -11.64
CA SER A 15 9.56 -13.77 -12.83
C SER A 15 10.88 -14.56 -12.77
N LYS A 16 10.97 -15.64 -13.56
CA LYS A 16 12.18 -16.47 -13.64
C LYS A 16 13.44 -15.65 -13.98
N GLU A 17 13.31 -14.68 -14.89
CA GLU A 17 14.41 -13.78 -15.27
C GLU A 17 14.91 -12.92 -14.09
N VAL A 18 14.00 -12.47 -13.23
CA VAL A 18 14.35 -11.67 -12.04
C VAL A 18 15.07 -12.55 -11.02
N ILE A 19 14.61 -13.78 -10.83
CA ILE A 19 15.26 -14.78 -9.96
C ILE A 19 16.68 -15.09 -10.45
N GLU A 20 16.86 -15.30 -11.75
CA GLU A 20 18.17 -15.56 -12.35
C GLU A 20 19.12 -14.37 -12.20
N LYS A 21 18.63 -13.14 -12.43
CA LYS A 21 19.44 -11.92 -12.24
C LYS A 21 19.81 -11.70 -10.78
N ALA A 22 18.90 -11.94 -9.85
CA ALA A 22 19.14 -11.83 -8.42
C ALA A 22 20.21 -12.85 -7.99
N TYR A 23 20.08 -14.11 -8.40
CA TYR A 23 21.08 -15.15 -8.15
C TYR A 23 22.47 -14.74 -8.63
N LYS A 24 22.61 -14.31 -9.90
CA LYS A 24 23.90 -13.89 -10.46
C LYS A 24 24.52 -12.72 -9.69
N THR A 25 23.70 -11.80 -9.19
CA THR A 25 24.15 -10.63 -8.43
C THR A 25 24.62 -11.03 -7.04
N LEU A 26 23.84 -11.85 -6.34
CA LEU A 26 24.16 -12.34 -5.00
C LEU A 26 25.35 -13.31 -5.02
N ALA A 27 25.44 -14.18 -6.01
CA ALA A 27 26.57 -15.09 -6.19
C ALA A 27 27.89 -14.32 -6.38
N LYS A 28 27.90 -13.23 -7.16
CA LYS A 28 29.08 -12.37 -7.26
C LYS A 28 29.41 -11.66 -5.95
N LYS A 29 28.38 -11.22 -5.22
CA LYS A 29 28.54 -10.51 -3.94
C LYS A 29 29.12 -11.41 -2.84
N TYR A 30 28.71 -12.67 -2.77
CA TYR A 30 29.10 -13.62 -1.72
C TYR A 30 30.07 -14.70 -2.19
N HIS A 31 30.75 -14.52 -3.33
CA HIS A 31 31.74 -15.49 -3.79
C HIS A 31 32.96 -15.53 -2.84
N PRO A 32 33.35 -16.69 -2.29
CA PRO A 32 34.41 -16.77 -1.27
C PRO A 32 35.76 -16.23 -1.76
N ASP A 33 36.06 -16.34 -3.06
CA ASP A 33 37.30 -15.80 -3.64
C ASP A 33 37.36 -14.27 -3.70
N LEU A 34 36.21 -13.59 -3.60
CA LEU A 34 36.13 -12.13 -3.62
C LEU A 34 36.08 -11.51 -2.21
N GLN A 35 36.13 -12.35 -1.16
CA GLN A 35 35.98 -11.92 0.22
C GLN A 35 37.29 -11.94 1.00
N THR A 36 37.35 -11.12 2.04
CA THR A 36 38.45 -11.12 3.01
C THR A 36 38.42 -12.39 3.85
N ALA A 37 39.57 -12.78 4.43
CA ALA A 37 39.68 -14.02 5.21
C ALA A 37 38.68 -14.12 6.38
N GLU A 38 38.34 -12.99 7.01
CA GLU A 38 37.36 -12.89 8.09
C GLU A 38 35.92 -13.13 7.61
N ASN A 39 35.58 -12.69 6.39
CA ASN A 39 34.22 -12.80 5.85
C ASN A 39 34.00 -14.06 5.01
N LYS A 40 35.04 -14.86 4.80
CA LYS A 40 35.00 -16.03 3.91
C LYS A 40 33.99 -17.08 4.38
N GLU A 41 33.94 -17.35 5.68
CA GLU A 41 33.00 -18.32 6.27
C GLU A 41 31.54 -17.84 6.14
N ILE A 42 31.29 -16.55 6.41
CA ILE A 42 29.96 -15.95 6.27
C ILE A 42 29.50 -15.99 4.81
N ALA A 43 30.40 -15.68 3.88
CA ALA A 43 30.13 -15.71 2.46
C ALA A 43 29.87 -17.11 1.93
N GLU A 44 30.62 -18.12 2.40
CA GLU A 44 30.39 -19.52 2.06
C GLU A 44 29.02 -19.99 2.54
N LYS A 45 28.65 -19.67 3.78
CA LYS A 45 27.33 -19.98 4.31
C LYS A 45 26.21 -19.31 3.51
N ARG A 46 26.34 -18.01 3.22
CA ARG A 46 25.36 -17.28 2.41
C ARG A 46 25.28 -17.81 0.98
N MET A 47 26.41 -18.14 0.36
CA MET A 47 26.45 -18.73 -0.96
C MET A 47 25.71 -20.06 -1.01
N LYS A 48 25.86 -20.90 0.03
CA LYS A 48 25.11 -22.15 0.15
C LYS A 48 23.60 -21.92 0.19
N GLU A 49 23.14 -21.01 1.04
CA GLU A 49 21.73 -20.61 1.12
C GLU A 49 21.19 -20.10 -0.23
N ILE A 50 21.97 -19.25 -0.91
CA ILE A 50 21.62 -18.69 -2.23
C ILE A 50 21.49 -19.79 -3.30
N ASN A 51 22.41 -20.77 -3.30
CA ASN A 51 22.37 -21.89 -4.24
C ASN A 51 21.17 -22.81 -3.98
N GLU A 52 20.86 -23.12 -2.72
CA GLU A 52 19.69 -23.91 -2.33
C GLU A 52 18.39 -23.20 -2.75
N ALA A 53 18.27 -21.89 -2.50
CA ALA A 53 17.12 -21.12 -2.93
C ALA A 53 16.97 -21.10 -4.45
N TYR A 54 18.06 -20.95 -5.20
CA TYR A 54 18.02 -20.96 -6.66
C TYR A 54 17.67 -22.33 -7.24
N ASP A 55 18.16 -23.44 -6.67
CA ASP A 55 17.84 -24.80 -7.16
C ASP A 55 16.34 -25.11 -7.11
N VAL A 56 15.64 -24.59 -6.08
CA VAL A 56 14.20 -24.76 -5.93
C VAL A 56 13.43 -23.74 -6.77
N LEU A 57 13.83 -22.47 -6.76
CA LEU A 57 13.06 -21.38 -7.38
C LEU A 57 13.27 -21.25 -8.91
N SER A 58 14.35 -21.81 -9.45
CA SER A 58 14.64 -21.79 -10.89
C SER A 58 13.86 -22.85 -11.69
N ASP A 59 13.49 -23.95 -11.03
CA ASP A 59 12.67 -25.03 -11.57
C ASP A 59 11.19 -24.73 -11.31
N GLU A 60 10.38 -24.74 -12.36
CA GLU A 60 8.97 -24.38 -12.29
C GLU A 60 8.14 -25.38 -11.46
N GLN A 61 8.48 -26.68 -11.53
CA GLN A 61 7.78 -27.71 -10.77
C GLN A 61 8.12 -27.60 -9.28
N LYS A 62 9.41 -27.53 -8.94
CA LYS A 62 9.85 -27.39 -7.54
C LYS A 62 9.34 -26.09 -6.92
N ARG A 63 9.36 -24.98 -7.67
CA ARG A 63 8.83 -23.69 -7.22
C ARG A 63 7.34 -23.79 -6.90
N LYS A 64 6.56 -24.45 -7.76
CA LYS A 64 5.13 -24.62 -7.53
C LYS A 64 4.84 -25.42 -6.26
N GLU A 65 5.53 -26.55 -6.05
CA GLU A 65 5.39 -27.35 -4.83
C GLU A 65 5.78 -26.56 -3.57
N TYR A 66 6.81 -25.72 -3.67
CA TYR A 66 7.23 -24.84 -2.59
C TYR A 66 6.17 -23.77 -2.28
N ASP A 67 5.61 -23.14 -3.33
CA ASP A 67 4.56 -22.13 -3.20
C ASP A 67 3.29 -22.71 -2.57
N GLU A 68 2.88 -23.92 -2.95
CA GLU A 68 1.73 -24.63 -2.36
C GLU A 68 1.93 -24.90 -0.85
N LYS A 69 3.14 -25.31 -0.45
CA LYS A 69 3.47 -25.50 0.98
C LYS A 69 3.43 -24.20 1.77
N LEU A 70 3.94 -23.11 1.19
CA LEU A 70 3.91 -21.79 1.81
C LEU A 70 2.48 -21.28 1.99
N GLU A 71 1.62 -21.47 0.98
CA GLU A 71 0.22 -21.06 1.06
C GLU A 71 -0.53 -21.84 2.15
N ALA A 72 -0.33 -23.15 2.24
CA ALA A 72 -0.90 -23.97 3.31
C ALA A 72 -0.41 -23.55 4.71
N GLU A 73 0.86 -23.16 4.85
CA GLU A 73 1.39 -22.64 6.12
C GLU A 73 0.78 -21.28 6.49
N ASP A 74 0.62 -20.39 5.51
CA ASP A 74 0.00 -19.07 5.69
C ASP A 74 -1.49 -19.21 6.08
N GLU A 75 -2.21 -20.18 5.51
CA GLU A 75 -3.59 -20.51 5.89
C GLU A 75 -3.69 -21.06 7.31
N ARG A 76 -2.80 -21.98 7.68
CA ARG A 76 -2.74 -22.52 9.04
C ARG A 76 -2.50 -21.43 10.07
N LYS A 77 -1.57 -20.51 9.82
CA LYS A 77 -1.29 -19.37 10.71
C LYS A 77 -2.51 -18.46 10.87
N LYS A 78 -3.22 -18.16 9.77
CA LYS A 78 -4.47 -17.38 9.84
C LYS A 78 -5.54 -18.08 10.67
N GLN A 79 -5.66 -19.41 10.54
CA GLN A 79 -6.63 -20.18 11.30
C GLN A 79 -6.28 -20.22 12.80
N GLU A 80 -5.01 -20.43 13.14
CA GLU A 80 -4.51 -20.36 14.52
C GLU A 80 -4.70 -18.96 15.14
N GLU A 81 -4.44 -17.90 14.37
CA GLU A 81 -4.68 -16.52 14.78
C GLU A 81 -6.18 -16.24 15.01
N TYR A 82 -7.05 -16.73 14.13
CA TYR A 82 -8.50 -16.62 14.29
C TYR A 82 -8.99 -17.34 15.56
N ILE A 83 -8.50 -18.54 15.81
CA ILE A 83 -8.82 -19.33 17.01
C ILE A 83 -8.33 -18.59 18.27
N ASN A 84 -7.11 -18.04 18.26
CA ASN A 84 -6.58 -17.27 19.38
C ASN A 84 -7.42 -16.01 19.65
N TYR A 85 -7.82 -15.28 18.60
CA TYR A 85 -8.70 -14.13 18.72
C TYR A 85 -10.04 -14.47 19.38
N GLN A 86 -10.67 -15.59 18.99
CA GLN A 86 -11.91 -16.08 19.64
C GLN A 86 -11.69 -16.48 21.11
N ASN A 87 -10.60 -17.17 21.43
CA ASN A 87 -10.32 -17.60 22.80
C ASN A 87 -10.00 -16.43 23.74
N ASN A 88 -9.30 -15.40 23.25
CA ASN A 88 -9.01 -14.19 24.03
C ASN A 88 -10.25 -13.30 24.24
N SER A 89 -11.19 -13.29 23.29
CA SER A 89 -12.48 -12.61 23.44
C SER A 89 -13.51 -13.42 24.26
N GLY A 90 -13.41 -14.76 24.29
CA GLY A 90 -14.22 -15.64 25.13
C GLY A 90 -13.82 -15.63 26.61
N THR A 91 -12.52 -15.49 26.92
CA THR A 91 -12.01 -15.52 28.31
C THR A 91 -12.40 -14.26 29.12
N GLN A 92 -12.71 -13.15 28.44
CA GLN A 92 -13.34 -11.98 29.08
C GLN A 92 -14.81 -12.23 29.41
N ASN A 93 -15.58 -13.01 28.63
CA ASN A 93 -17.00 -13.23 28.89
C ASN A 93 -17.28 -14.30 29.96
N VAL A 94 -16.45 -15.35 30.07
CA VAL A 94 -16.72 -16.46 31.01
C VAL A 94 -16.53 -16.05 32.49
N ARG A 95 -15.79 -14.97 32.78
CA ARG A 95 -15.63 -14.47 34.18
C ARG A 95 -16.72 -13.49 34.63
N TYR A 96 -17.47 -12.87 33.72
CA TYR A 96 -18.56 -11.96 34.10
C TYR A 96 -19.91 -12.66 34.23
N GLU A 97 -20.09 -13.84 33.62
CA GLU A 97 -21.32 -14.61 33.74
C GLU A 97 -21.31 -15.56 34.96
N SER A 98 -20.13 -16.05 35.39
CA SER A 98 -20.03 -16.93 36.57
C SER A 98 -20.18 -16.20 37.92
N ASN A 99 -20.19 -14.86 37.95
CA ASN A 99 -20.34 -14.08 39.18
C ASN A 99 -21.76 -13.51 39.39
N MET A 100 -22.74 -13.90 38.56
CA MET A 100 -24.13 -13.48 38.71
C MET A 100 -25.06 -14.57 39.29
N GLN A 101 -24.51 -15.74 39.63
CA GLN A 101 -25.28 -16.89 40.17
C GLN A 101 -24.53 -17.64 41.27
N THR A 102 -24.07 -16.97 42.33
CA THR A 102 -23.84 -17.61 43.63
C THR A 102 -24.10 -16.61 44.76
N SER A 103 -25.38 -16.31 44.98
CA SER A 103 -25.84 -15.83 46.29
C SER A 103 -26.16 -17.04 47.13
N GLY A 104 -25.21 -17.50 47.94
CA GLY A 104 -25.43 -18.61 48.87
C GLY A 104 -24.15 -19.10 49.52
N SER A 105 -23.93 -18.62 50.75
CA SER A 105 -23.09 -19.21 51.82
C SER A 105 -21.57 -19.17 51.66
N ASP A 106 -20.97 -18.37 52.56
CA ASP A 106 -19.74 -18.61 53.33
C ASP A 106 -18.57 -19.35 52.65
N ASN A 107 -17.43 -18.67 52.48
CA ASN A 107 -16.27 -18.80 53.37
C ASN A 107 -15.03 -18.04 52.82
N SER A 108 -14.35 -17.34 53.73
CA SER A 108 -12.93 -16.96 53.79
C SER A 108 -12.05 -17.03 52.52
N GLY A 109 -11.50 -15.88 52.12
CA GLY A 109 -10.37 -15.80 51.20
C GLY A 109 -10.00 -14.37 50.81
N ASN A 110 -9.27 -13.68 51.69
CA ASN A 110 -8.66 -12.38 51.39
C ASN A 110 -7.65 -12.51 50.24
N TYR A 111 -7.97 -11.91 49.09
CA TYR A 111 -6.97 -11.42 48.15
C TYR A 111 -7.27 -9.94 47.85
N SER A 112 -6.53 -9.07 48.52
CA SER A 112 -6.51 -7.63 48.28
C SER A 112 -5.92 -7.39 46.90
N ASN A 113 -6.74 -7.00 45.93
CA ASN A 113 -6.28 -6.49 44.63
C ASN A 113 -6.01 -4.98 44.76
N PRO A 114 -4.74 -4.52 44.73
CA PRO A 114 -4.41 -3.13 44.91
C PRO A 114 -4.40 -2.46 43.53
N ASN A 115 -5.55 -1.99 43.06
CA ASN A 115 -5.70 -0.92 42.07
C ASN A 115 -7.18 -0.58 41.90
N ASN A 116 -7.74 0.03 42.93
CA ASN A 116 -9.03 0.71 42.85
C ASN A 116 -8.75 2.17 42.48
N TYR A 117 -8.58 2.43 41.19
CA TYR A 117 -8.69 3.79 40.65
C TYR A 117 -10.17 4.02 40.34
N SER A 118 -10.83 4.67 41.28
CA SER A 118 -12.14 5.28 41.12
C SER A 118 -12.02 6.46 40.15
N ASN A 119 -12.24 6.21 38.87
CA ASN A 119 -12.68 7.23 37.94
C ASN A 119 -14.11 6.92 37.53
N GLN A 120 -14.94 7.95 37.46
CA GLN A 120 -16.15 7.94 36.62
C GLN A 120 -15.69 7.84 35.16
N ASP A 121 -15.11 6.71 34.78
CA ASP A 121 -14.69 6.47 33.41
C ASP A 121 -15.95 6.24 32.61
N PHE A 122 -16.20 7.16 31.68
CA PHE A 122 -17.20 6.99 30.64
C PHE A 122 -16.88 5.69 29.89
N ASP A 123 -17.61 4.63 30.25
CA ASP A 123 -17.46 3.31 29.66
C ASP A 123 -18.03 3.35 28.24
N TRP A 124 -17.16 3.76 27.30
CA TRP A 124 -17.49 3.85 25.90
C TRP A 124 -18.01 2.50 25.37
N ARG A 125 -17.60 1.37 25.96
CA ARG A 125 -18.06 0.01 25.60
C ARG A 125 -19.53 -0.18 25.94
N LYS A 126 -19.98 0.24 27.12
CA LYS A 126 -21.42 0.23 27.50
C LYS A 126 -22.25 1.19 26.66
N ALA A 127 -21.73 2.39 26.41
CA ALA A 127 -22.40 3.35 25.54
C ALA A 127 -22.57 2.78 24.12
N TYR A 128 -21.51 2.24 23.53
CA TYR A 128 -21.52 1.63 22.20
C TYR A 128 -22.44 0.40 22.11
N ALA A 129 -22.48 -0.44 23.15
CA ALA A 129 -23.33 -1.63 23.20
C ALA A 129 -24.82 -1.29 23.24
N ASN A 130 -25.18 -0.15 23.85
CA ASN A 130 -26.56 0.35 23.93
C ASN A 130 -27.02 1.10 22.67
N LEU A 131 -26.11 1.43 21.76
CA LEU A 131 -26.44 2.06 20.46
C LEU A 131 -27.08 1.05 19.49
N SER A 132 -27.91 1.52 18.57
CA SER A 132 -28.52 0.66 17.55
C SER A 132 -27.46 0.02 16.66
N LYS A 133 -27.67 -1.23 16.21
CA LYS A 133 -26.74 -1.93 15.29
C LYS A 133 -26.37 -1.12 14.05
N LYS A 134 -27.26 -0.22 13.58
CA LYS A 134 -26.97 0.68 12.45
C LYS A 134 -25.98 1.79 12.83
N GLU A 135 -26.06 2.32 14.04
CA GLU A 135 -25.19 3.38 14.55
C GLU A 135 -23.81 2.83 14.89
N GLN A 136 -23.75 1.64 15.52
CA GLN A 136 -22.49 0.91 15.76
C GLN A 136 -21.71 0.69 14.46
N ARG A 137 -22.39 0.26 13.39
CA ARG A 137 -21.76 0.08 12.07
C ARG A 137 -21.22 1.39 11.49
N LYS A 138 -21.92 2.51 11.72
CA LYS A 138 -21.51 3.81 11.20
C LYS A 138 -20.25 4.30 11.92
N ILE A 139 -20.25 4.24 13.25
CA ILE A 139 -19.10 4.66 14.05
C ILE A 139 -17.90 3.74 13.76
N MET A 140 -18.11 2.42 13.65
CA MET A 140 -17.03 1.48 13.31
C MET A 140 -16.43 1.78 11.92
N LYS A 141 -17.28 2.11 10.94
CA LYS A 141 -16.85 2.50 9.59
C LYS A 141 -16.08 3.82 9.58
N GLU A 142 -16.47 4.78 10.41
CA GLU A 142 -15.78 6.07 10.56
C GLU A 142 -14.42 5.90 11.24
N VAL A 143 -14.38 5.19 12.38
CA VAL A 143 -13.15 4.86 13.10
C VAL A 143 -12.19 4.08 12.21
N GLN A 144 -12.68 3.08 11.48
CA GLN A 144 -11.84 2.31 10.57
C GLN A 144 -11.32 3.17 9.40
N LYS A 145 -12.09 4.13 8.91
CA LYS A 145 -11.66 5.05 7.85
C LYS A 145 -10.57 6.00 8.33
N GLU A 146 -10.68 6.49 9.56
CA GLU A 146 -9.71 7.38 10.20
C GLU A 146 -8.40 6.64 10.54
N ALA A 147 -8.51 5.50 11.22
CA ALA A 147 -7.37 4.63 11.53
C ALA A 147 -6.63 4.18 10.25
N ASN A 148 -7.37 3.81 9.19
CA ASN A 148 -6.76 3.45 7.92
C ASN A 148 -6.09 4.65 7.23
N ALA A 149 -6.56 5.87 7.42
CA ALA A 149 -5.95 7.07 6.84
C ALA A 149 -4.67 7.46 7.57
N GLU A 150 -4.66 7.35 8.90
CA GLU A 150 -3.48 7.60 9.73
C GLU A 150 -2.42 6.51 9.52
N TYR A 151 -2.83 5.23 9.50
CA TYR A 151 -1.97 4.11 9.16
C TYR A 151 -1.36 4.29 7.76
N ARG A 152 -2.17 4.72 6.78
CA ARG A 152 -1.66 4.98 5.42
C ARG A 152 -0.62 6.09 5.40
N LYS A 153 -0.77 7.17 6.18
CA LYS A 153 0.24 8.23 6.27
C LYS A 153 1.55 7.73 6.87
N GLN A 154 1.48 7.02 8.00
CA GLN A 154 2.66 6.43 8.64
C GLN A 154 3.39 5.45 7.72
N TYR A 155 2.61 4.63 6.98
CA TYR A 155 3.15 3.73 5.97
C TYR A 155 3.83 4.52 4.84
N GLU A 156 3.18 5.55 4.30
CA GLU A 156 3.74 6.40 3.23
C GLU A 156 5.06 7.08 3.65
N ASP A 157 5.17 7.57 4.88
CA ASP A 157 6.39 8.19 5.40
C ASP A 157 7.54 7.19 5.57
N TYR A 158 7.22 5.96 5.99
CA TYR A 158 8.19 4.85 6.07
C TYR A 158 8.73 4.44 4.70
N PHE A 159 7.88 4.31 3.68
CA PHE A 159 8.35 3.98 2.33
C PHE A 159 9.13 5.13 1.68
N ARG A 160 8.80 6.39 2.01
CA ARG A 160 9.56 7.55 1.58
C ARG A 160 10.96 7.60 2.21
N SER A 161 11.11 7.27 3.49
CA SER A 161 12.42 7.24 4.16
C SER A 161 13.33 6.13 3.62
N LEU A 162 12.75 5.01 3.16
CA LEU A 162 13.44 3.93 2.46
C LEU A 162 13.75 4.22 0.98
N GLY A 163 13.45 5.42 0.48
CA GLY A 163 13.76 5.84 -0.89
C GLY A 163 12.80 5.31 -1.97
N TYR A 164 11.68 4.68 -1.61
CA TYR A 164 10.69 4.21 -2.57
C TYR A 164 9.82 5.37 -3.07
N LYS A 165 9.75 5.55 -4.40
CA LYS A 165 8.82 6.49 -5.05
C LYS A 165 7.42 5.90 -5.10
N ILE A 166 6.55 6.30 -4.17
CA ILE A 166 5.14 5.91 -4.15
C ILE A 166 4.43 6.57 -5.34
N LYS A 167 4.04 5.78 -6.34
CA LYS A 167 3.26 6.26 -7.48
C LYS A 167 1.81 6.45 -7.05
N HIS A 168 1.39 7.70 -6.87
CA HIS A 168 -0.02 8.01 -6.62
C HIS A 168 -0.85 7.66 -7.86
N LYS A 169 -1.86 6.81 -7.68
CA LYS A 169 -2.79 6.47 -8.75
C LYS A 169 -3.77 7.64 -8.86
N TRP A 170 -3.88 8.26 -10.03
CA TRP A 170 -4.80 9.37 -10.25
C TRP A 170 -6.20 8.98 -9.79
N THR A 171 -6.77 9.76 -8.88
CA THR A 171 -8.18 9.58 -8.52
C THR A 171 -9.03 10.31 -9.55
N PHE A 172 -10.26 9.82 -9.79
CA PHE A 172 -11.19 10.47 -10.73
C PHE A 172 -11.47 11.94 -10.39
N LYS A 173 -11.36 12.29 -9.10
CA LYS A 173 -11.50 13.66 -8.60
C LYS A 173 -10.33 14.54 -9.05
N ASP A 174 -9.10 14.04 -8.95
CA ASP A 174 -7.90 14.76 -9.39
C ASP A 174 -7.94 14.99 -10.90
N PHE A 175 -8.44 14.02 -11.66
CA PHE A 175 -8.67 14.16 -13.09
C PHE A 175 -9.64 15.29 -13.43
N LEU A 176 -10.77 15.34 -12.73
CA LEU A 176 -11.77 16.38 -12.93
C LEU A 176 -11.21 17.78 -12.56
N THR A 177 -10.41 17.87 -11.50
CA THR A 177 -9.73 19.12 -11.12
C THR A 177 -8.78 19.58 -12.21
N VAL A 178 -8.00 18.69 -12.81
CA VAL A 178 -7.07 19.05 -13.90
C VAL A 178 -7.82 19.50 -15.15
N ILE A 179 -8.92 18.85 -15.51
CA ILE A 179 -9.78 19.31 -16.62
C ILE A 179 -10.33 20.71 -16.34
N LEU A 180 -10.80 20.97 -15.12
CA LEU A 180 -11.32 22.28 -14.74
C LEU A 180 -10.24 23.36 -14.84
N VAL A 181 -9.04 23.08 -14.32
CA VAL A 181 -7.89 24.00 -14.42
C VAL A 181 -7.52 24.29 -15.88
N ILE A 182 -7.47 23.26 -16.73
CA ILE A 182 -7.21 23.42 -18.17
C ILE A 182 -8.32 24.27 -18.82
N GLY A 183 -9.58 24.03 -18.47
CA GLY A 183 -10.72 24.80 -18.97
C GLY A 183 -10.62 26.29 -18.61
N VAL A 184 -10.28 26.62 -17.36
CA VAL A 184 -10.07 28.00 -16.92
C VAL A 184 -8.90 28.65 -17.68
N LEU A 185 -7.81 27.91 -17.91
CA LEU A 185 -6.65 28.40 -18.65
C LEU A 185 -7.02 28.73 -20.10
N VAL A 186 -7.81 27.88 -20.77
CA VAL A 186 -8.32 28.13 -22.13
C VAL A 186 -9.20 29.37 -22.17
N ILE A 187 -10.07 29.57 -21.17
CA ILE A 187 -10.91 30.77 -21.08
C ILE A 187 -10.05 32.03 -20.93
N ILE A 188 -9.03 32.00 -20.08
CA ILE A 188 -8.10 33.14 -19.90
C ILE A 188 -7.39 33.47 -21.22
N VAL A 189 -6.89 32.46 -21.95
CA VAL A 189 -6.25 32.66 -23.25
C VAL A 189 -7.23 33.25 -24.27
N GLY A 190 -8.49 32.79 -24.28
CA GLY A 190 -9.53 33.37 -25.14
C GLY A 190 -9.84 34.83 -24.82
N VAL A 191 -9.89 35.20 -23.53
CA VAL A 191 -10.07 36.60 -23.09
C VAL A 191 -8.87 37.45 -23.49
N LEU A 192 -7.64 36.94 -23.37
CA LEU A 192 -6.43 37.62 -23.84
C LEU A 192 -6.42 37.81 -25.37
N TRP A 193 -7.12 36.97 -26.12
CA TRP A 193 -7.25 37.12 -27.58
C TRP A 193 -8.25 38.22 -27.99
N LEU A 194 -9.17 38.61 -27.11
CA LEU A 194 -10.19 39.63 -27.37
C LEU A 194 -9.61 41.06 -27.35
N ILE A 195 -8.47 41.25 -26.69
CA ILE A 195 -7.81 42.55 -26.60
C ILE A 195 -6.94 42.75 -27.86
N PRO A 196 -7.16 43.80 -28.68
CA PRO A 196 -6.44 43.97 -29.96
C PRO A 196 -4.89 44.03 -29.85
N PRO A 197 -4.28 44.80 -28.94
CA PRO A 197 -2.81 44.87 -28.85
C PRO A 197 -2.15 43.57 -28.37
N THR A 198 -2.86 42.74 -27.60
CA THR A 198 -2.33 41.46 -27.11
C THR A 198 -2.31 40.41 -28.21
N HIS A 199 -3.30 40.42 -29.12
CA HIS A 199 -3.30 39.54 -30.29
C HIS A 199 -2.11 39.82 -31.22
N GLU A 200 -1.82 41.09 -31.51
CA GLU A 200 -0.67 41.46 -32.34
C GLU A 200 0.66 41.06 -31.70
N TYR A 201 0.81 41.24 -30.39
CA TYR A 201 1.99 40.80 -29.66
C TYR A 201 2.19 39.28 -29.75
N MET A 202 1.12 38.49 -29.62
CA MET A 202 1.16 37.03 -29.74
C MET A 202 1.50 36.56 -31.16
N ILE A 203 0.95 37.20 -32.19
CA ILE A 203 1.31 36.93 -33.60
C ILE A 203 2.78 37.28 -33.85
N ASN A 204 3.24 38.42 -33.32
CA ASN A 204 4.62 38.85 -33.51
C ASN A 204 5.59 37.88 -32.81
N LEU A 205 5.26 37.40 -31.61
CA LEU A 205 6.00 36.34 -30.92
C LEU A 205 6.10 35.06 -31.74
N TYR A 206 4.99 34.63 -32.37
CA TYR A 206 4.95 33.45 -33.25
C TYR A 206 5.81 33.64 -34.50
N ASN A 207 5.75 34.81 -35.14
CA ASN A 207 6.50 35.08 -36.37
C ASN A 207 7.99 35.36 -36.13
N THR A 208 8.34 35.92 -34.98
CA THR A 208 9.72 36.33 -34.66
C THR A 208 10.55 35.17 -34.10
N ASN A 209 9.92 34.26 -33.33
CA ASN A 209 10.64 33.15 -32.68
C ASN A 209 10.35 31.82 -33.36
N LEU A 210 11.35 31.27 -34.04
CA LEU A 210 11.27 29.97 -34.71
C LEU A 210 10.86 28.83 -33.76
N ILE A 211 11.31 28.85 -32.50
CA ILE A 211 10.92 27.87 -31.48
C ILE A 211 9.43 27.96 -31.16
N VAL A 212 8.92 29.18 -30.96
CA VAL A 212 7.50 29.41 -30.67
C VAL A 212 6.66 28.95 -31.87
N LYS A 213 7.09 29.27 -33.09
CA LYS A 213 6.44 28.82 -34.32
C LYS A 213 6.29 27.30 -34.39
N ILE A 214 7.38 26.56 -34.18
CA ILE A 214 7.38 25.09 -34.20
C ILE A 214 6.43 24.52 -33.14
N ILE A 215 6.49 25.02 -31.91
CA ILE A 215 5.64 24.55 -30.81
C ILE A 215 4.16 24.79 -31.14
N THR A 216 3.83 25.99 -31.62
CA THR A 216 2.46 26.36 -31.98
C THR A 216 1.94 25.52 -33.15
N ASP A 217 2.75 25.26 -34.18
CA ASP A 217 2.37 24.42 -35.33
C ASP A 217 2.09 22.96 -34.90
N ILE A 218 2.89 22.41 -33.97
CA ILE A 218 2.65 21.08 -33.38
C ILE A 218 1.31 21.06 -32.62
N ILE A 219 1.05 22.07 -31.79
CA ILE A 219 -0.19 22.16 -31.00
C ILE A 219 -1.41 22.26 -31.93
N ILE A 220 -1.34 23.11 -32.96
CA ILE A 220 -2.41 23.24 -33.97
C ILE A 220 -2.63 21.92 -34.70
N GLY A 221 -1.56 21.22 -35.08
CA GLY A 221 -1.64 19.91 -35.74
C GLY A 221 -2.34 18.85 -34.89
N ILE A 222 -2.00 18.76 -33.59
CA ILE A 222 -2.67 17.88 -32.63
C ILE A 222 -4.15 18.23 -32.49
N PHE A 223 -4.47 19.52 -32.38
CA PHE A 223 -5.85 19.99 -32.23
C PHE A 223 -6.70 19.68 -33.48
N GLN A 224 -6.15 19.89 -34.68
CA GLN A 224 -6.80 19.51 -35.94
C GLN A 224 -7.01 17.99 -36.06
N GLY A 225 -6.04 17.19 -35.60
CA GLY A 225 -6.16 15.73 -35.55
C GLY A 225 -7.31 15.29 -34.62
N ILE A 226 -7.40 15.88 -33.43
CA ILE A 226 -8.47 15.64 -32.47
C ILE A 226 -9.83 16.06 -33.04
N ILE A 227 -9.94 17.25 -33.64
CA ILE A 227 -11.19 17.73 -34.27
C ILE A 227 -11.63 16.79 -35.41
N LYS A 228 -10.71 16.32 -36.26
CA LYS A 228 -11.03 15.35 -37.32
C LYS A 228 -11.51 14.02 -36.74
N PHE A 229 -10.87 13.54 -35.67
CA PHE A 229 -11.28 12.32 -34.98
C PHE A 229 -12.71 12.42 -34.43
N PHE A 230 -13.05 13.52 -33.77
CA PHE A 230 -14.41 13.73 -33.24
C PHE A 230 -15.46 13.95 -34.32
N LYS A 231 -15.14 14.66 -35.42
CA LYS A 231 -16.05 14.81 -36.56
C LYS A 231 -16.40 13.45 -37.21
N ASN A 232 -15.43 12.55 -37.29
CA ASN A 232 -15.66 11.20 -37.80
C ASN A 232 -16.49 10.34 -36.84
N PHE A 233 -16.37 10.57 -35.52
CA PHE A 233 -17.10 9.83 -34.49
C PHE A 233 -18.59 10.24 -34.40
N THR A 234 -18.94 11.49 -34.71
CA THR A 234 -20.34 11.96 -34.73
C THR A 234 -21.10 11.62 -36.03
N THR A 235 -20.47 10.94 -36.98
CA THR A 235 -21.09 10.52 -38.26
C THR A 235 -21.49 9.03 -38.25
N PHE A 236 -21.44 8.38 -37.09
CA PHE A 236 -22.01 7.05 -36.82
C PHE A 236 -23.22 7.18 -35.89
#